data_AF-A0A6B3FGR9-F1
#
_entry.id   AF-A0A6B3FGR9-F1
#
_cell.length_a   1.000
_cell.length_b   1.000
_cell.length_c   1.000
_cell.angle_alpha   90.00
_cell.angle_beta   90.00
_cell.angle_gamma   90.00
#
_symmetry.space_group_name_H-M   'P 1'
#
loop_
_entity.id
_entity.type
_entity.pdbx_description
1 polymer ?
#
loop_
_entity_poly.entity_id
_entity_poly.type
_entity_poly.pdbx_seq_one_letter_code
_entity_poly.pdbx_strand_id
1 'polypeptide(L)' 'LVVFLVLIWPDLPADLRIPLTGYSLLLTATAWRAGVFGPYAAAGGALFLLSDALIATGIAEWPQAPAPDFWVMLTYIA' A
#
# COMPACT_ATOMS: atom_id res chain seq x y z
N LEU A 1 2.86 -3.43 -7.31
CA LEU A 1 3.48 -3.61 -5.99
C LEU A 1 4.97 -3.96 -6.05
N VAL A 2 5.40 -5.02 -6.75
CA VAL A 2 6.83 -5.43 -6.74
C VAL A 2 7.77 -4.29 -7.14
N VAL A 3 7.48 -3.57 -8.22
CA VAL A 3 8.26 -2.40 -8.65
C VAL A 3 8.32 -1.34 -7.54
N PHE A 4 7.20 -1.05 -6.89
CA PHE A 4 7.13 -0.10 -5.78
C PHE A 4 8.03 -0.54 -4.61
N LEU A 5 7.93 -1.80 -4.17
CA LEU A 5 8.77 -2.35 -3.11
C LEU A 5 10.26 -2.28 -3.45
N VAL A 6 10.63 -2.59 -4.70
CA VAL A 6 12.03 -2.49 -5.17
C VAL A 6 12.53 -1.04 -5.08
N LEU A 7 11.68 -0.06 -5.41
CA LEU A 7 12.08 1.35 -5.38
C LEU A 7 12.25 1.88 -3.95
N ILE A 8 11.36 1.53 -3.01
CA ILE A 8 11.45 2.01 -1.62
C ILE A 8 12.43 1.19 -0.76
N TRP A 9 12.86 0.01 -1.23
CA TRP A 9 13.78 -0.90 -0.53
C TRP A 9 15.04 -0.26 0.08
N PRO A 10 15.82 0.57 -0.65
CA PRO A 10 17.05 1.14 -0.11
C PRO A 10 16.79 2.07 1.08
N ASP A 11 15.66 2.78 1.07
CA ASP A 11 15.32 3.82 2.05
C ASP A 11 14.52 3.26 3.25
N LEU A 12 14.09 1.99 3.18
CA LEU A 12 13.42 1.33 4.29
C LEU A 12 14.38 0.92 5.42
N PRO A 13 13.97 1.10 6.70
CA PRO A 13 14.66 0.53 7.86
C PRO A 13 14.89 -0.98 7.68
N ALA A 14 16.11 -1.44 7.99
CA ALA A 14 16.54 -2.81 7.68
C ALA A 14 15.68 -3.89 8.37
N ASP A 15 15.23 -3.61 9.59
CA ASP A 15 14.32 -4.42 10.39
C ASP A 15 12.91 -4.51 9.80
N LEU A 16 12.48 -3.50 9.02
CA LEU A 16 11.16 -3.47 8.39
C LEU A 16 11.10 -4.17 7.03
N ARG A 17 12.22 -4.38 6.34
CA ARG A 17 12.23 -4.93 4.96
C ARG A 17 11.53 -6.29 4.83
N ILE A 18 11.84 -7.22 5.73
CA ILE A 18 11.25 -8.56 5.75
C ILE A 18 9.76 -8.50 6.14
N PRO A 19 9.36 -7.92 7.29
CA PRO A 19 7.96 -7.89 7.69
C PRO A 19 7.09 -7.10 6.71
N LEU A 20 7.58 -5.98 6.17
CA LEU A 20 6.88 -5.20 5.15
C LEU A 20 6.64 -6.02 3.89
N THR A 21 7.65 -6.73 3.38
CA THR A 21 7.48 -7.59 2.20
C THR A 21 6.44 -8.68 2.41
N GLY A 22 6.48 -9.35 3.57
CA GLY A 22 5.51 -10.38 3.92
C GLY A 22 4.09 -9.82 4.04
N TYR A 23 3.95 -8.67 4.71
CA TYR A 23 2.67 -7.98 4.84
C TYR A 23 2.13 -7.51 3.48
N SER A 24 2.94 -6.86 2.64
CA SER A 24 2.50 -6.40 1.31
C SER A 24 2.12 -7.55 0.38
N LEU A 25 2.76 -8.73 0.52
CA LEU A 25 2.35 -9.95 -0.18
C LEU A 25 0.95 -10.39 0.25
N LEU A 26 0.70 -10.50 1.56
CA LEU A 26 -0.61 -10.86 2.12
C LEU A 26 -1.68 -9.85 1.70
N LEU A 27 -1.32 -8.57 1.69
CA LEU A 27 -2.25 -7.52 1.34
C LEU A 27 -2.62 -7.55 -0.15
N THR A 28 -1.64 -7.82 -1.01
CA THR A 28 -1.88 -8.03 -2.45
C THR A 28 -2.76 -9.25 -2.69
N ALA A 29 -2.51 -10.36 -1.98
CA ALA A 29 -3.35 -11.54 -2.08
C ALA A 29 -4.80 -11.25 -1.63
N THR A 30 -4.98 -10.44 -0.60
CA THR A 30 -6.29 -9.98 -0.11
C THR A 30 -7.00 -9.11 -1.13
N ALA A 31 -6.33 -8.09 -1.68
CA ALA A 31 -6.87 -7.22 -2.73
C ALA A 31 -7.24 -8.02 -3.99
N TRP A 32 -6.41 -8.99 -4.39
CA TRP A 32 -6.70 -9.90 -5.48
C TRP A 32 -7.95 -10.76 -5.20
N ARG A 33 -8.04 -11.34 -3.99
CA ARG A 33 -9.17 -12.18 -3.60
C ARG A 33 -10.47 -11.38 -3.50
N ALA A 34 -10.40 -10.11 -3.13
CA ALA A 34 -11.56 -9.21 -3.08
C ALA A 34 -12.28 -9.13 -4.44
N GLY A 35 -11.55 -9.23 -5.56
CA GLY A 35 -12.13 -9.23 -6.89
C GLY A 35 -13.12 -10.36 -7.18
N VAL A 36 -13.05 -11.48 -6.45
CA VAL A 36 -14.02 -12.58 -6.57
C VAL A 36 -15.41 -12.19 -6.05
N PHE A 37 -15.48 -11.20 -5.14
CA PHE A 37 -16.74 -10.75 -4.54
C PHE A 37 -17.42 -9.61 -5.33
N GLY A 38 -16.85 -9.23 -6.47
CA GLY A 38 -17.45 -8.26 -7.39
C GLY A 38 -16.64 -6.97 -7.55
N PRO A 39 -17.08 -6.06 -8.45
CA PRO A 39 -16.33 -4.88 -8.83
C PRO A 39 -16.15 -3.87 -7.69
N TYR A 40 -17.14 -3.72 -6.81
CA TYR A 40 -17.04 -2.84 -5.64
C TYR A 40 -15.99 -3.34 -4.63
N ALA A 41 -15.98 -4.65 -4.34
CA ALA A 41 -14.97 -5.25 -3.47
C ALA A 41 -13.57 -5.17 -4.09
N ALA A 42 -13.45 -5.35 -5.42
CA ALA A 42 -12.19 -5.15 -6.14
C ALA A 42 -11.68 -3.70 -6.00
N ALA A 43 -12.56 -2.72 -6.16
CA ALA A 43 -12.22 -1.30 -6.03
C ALA A 43 -11.77 -0.97 -4.60
N GLY A 44 -12.49 -1.44 -3.57
CA GLY A 44 -12.10 -1.27 -2.17
C GLY A 44 -10.73 -1.91 -1.87
N GLY A 45 -10.49 -3.14 -2.33
CA GLY A 45 -9.21 -3.82 -2.18
C GLY A 45 -8.05 -3.07 -2.88
N ALA A 46 -8.28 -2.54 -4.08
CA ALA A 46 -7.28 -1.77 -4.81
C ALA A 46 -6.98 -0.42 -4.13
N LEU A 47 -8.01 0.29 -3.65
CA LEU A 47 -7.85 1.55 -2.93
C LEU A 47 -7.15 1.35 -1.58
N PHE A 48 -7.46 0.26 -0.87
CA PHE A 48 -6.76 -0.07 0.37
C PHE A 48 -5.27 -0.38 0.13
N LEU A 49 -4.93 -1.13 -0.93
CA LEU A 49 -3.53 -1.37 -1.30
C LEU A 49 -2.81 -0.07 -1.70
N LEU A 50 -3.52 0.87 -2.34
CA LEU A 50 -2.99 2.20 -2.64
C LEU A 50 -2.76 3.03 -1.37
N SER A 51 -3.71 3.01 -0.42
CA SER A 51 -3.57 3.63 0.89
C SER A 51 -2.29 3.17 1.59
N ASP A 52 -2.05 1.87 1.58
CA ASP A 52 -0.91 1.24 2.24
C ASP A 52 0.41 1.67 1.59
N ALA A 53 0.44 1.75 0.25
CA ALA A 53 1.59 2.26 -0.48
C ALA A 53 1.88 3.74 -0.14
N LEU A 54 0.86 4.59 0.03
CA LEU A 54 1.03 5.98 0.45
C LEU A 54 1.57 6.11 1.89
N ILE A 55 1.22 5.19 2.77
CA ILE A 55 1.80 5.14 4.13
C ILE A 55 3.27 4.71 4.04
N ALA A 56 3.57 3.70 3.22
CA ALA A 56 4.93 3.17 3.06
C ALA A 56 5.92 4.18 2.48
N THR A 57 5.49 5.15 1.65
CA THR A 57 6.37 6.23 1.19
C THR A 57 6.84 7.12 2.36
N GLY A 58 6.02 7.33 3.38
CA GLY A 58 6.41 8.07 4.58
C GLY A 58 7.44 7.31 5.41
N ILE A 59 7.29 5.98 5.53
CA ILE A 59 8.27 5.11 6.21
C ILE A 59 9.63 5.13 5.49
N ALA A 60 9.59 5.24 4.16
CA ALA A 60 10.78 5.34 3.32
C ALA A 60 11.33 6.78 3.19
N GLU A 61 10.80 7.76 3.94
CA GLU A 61 11.21 9.17 3.90
C GLU A 61 11.17 9.78 2.47
N TRP A 62 10.29 9.25 1.61
CA TRP A 62 10.09 9.76 0.26
C TRP A 62 9.23 11.04 0.29
N PRO A 63 9.37 11.94 -0.70
CA PRO A 63 8.52 13.13 -0.80
C PRO A 63 7.04 12.75 -0.85
N GLN A 64 6.25 13.29 0.08
CA GLN A 64 4.81 13.10 0.15
C GLN A 64 4.04 14.29 -0.44
N ALA A 65 2.81 14.02 -0.88
CA ALA A 65 1.88 15.09 -1.27
C ALA A 65 1.52 15.98 -0.06
N PRO A 66 1.15 17.26 -0.28
CA PRO A 66 0.64 18.11 0.79
C PRO A 66 -0.56 17.45 1.48
N ALA A 67 -0.58 17.52 2.82
CA ALA A 67 -1.56 16.82 3.67
C ALA A 67 -1.62 15.29 3.35
N PRO A 68 -0.55 14.53 3.62
CA PRO A 68 -0.48 13.10 3.28
C PRO A 68 -1.65 12.29 3.86
N ASP A 69 -2.04 12.59 5.11
CA ASP A 69 -3.17 11.93 5.77
C ASP A 69 -4.50 12.13 5.03
N PHE A 70 -4.70 13.29 4.39
CA PHE A 70 -5.90 13.54 3.58
C PHE A 70 -5.97 12.57 2.40
N TRP A 71 -4.86 12.34 1.71
CA TRP A 71 -4.80 11.43 0.57
C TRP A 71 -5.00 9.97 0.97
N VAL A 72 -4.43 9.57 2.12
CA VAL A 72 -4.67 8.24 2.70
C VAL A 72 -6.16 8.08 3.02
N MET A 73 -6.78 9.02 3.75
CA MET A 73 -8.20 8.95 4.10
C MET A 73 -9.13 9.01 2.88
N LEU A 74 -8.75 9.73 1.82
CA LEU A 74 -9.53 9.77 0.58
C LEU A 74 -9.67 8.37 -0.05
N THR A 75 -8.66 7.51 0.10
CA THR A 75 -8.75 6.12 -0.41
C THR A 75 -9.74 5.24 0.35
N TYR A 76 -10.26 5.69 1.51
CA TYR A 76 -11.25 4.94 2.30
C TYR A 76 -12.71 5.21 1.87
N ILE A 77 -12.92 5.81 0.69
CA ILE A 77 -14.26 6.10 0.16
C ILE A 77 -15.02 4.86 -0.33
N ALA A 78 -14.37 3.71 -0.39
CA ALA A 78 -14.90 2.45 -0.91
C ALA A 78 -15.02 1.36 0.16
#